data_AF-A0A7X6ZJ71-F1
#
_entry.id   AF-A0A7X6ZJ71-F1
#
_cell.length_a   1.000
_cell.length_b   1.000
_cell.length_c   1.000
_cell.angle_alpha   90.00
_cell.angle_beta   90.00
_cell.angle_gamma   90.00
#
_symmetry.space_group_name_H-M   'P 1'
#
loop_
_entity.id
_entity.type
_entity.pdbx_description
1 polymer ?
#
loop_
_entity_poly.entity_id
_entity_poly.type
_entity_poly.pdbx_seq_one_letter_code
_entity_poly.pdbx_strand_id
1 'polypeptide(L)' 'PILVHANAGLPVHRDGVDHFPDTPEMMADLVPALIEAGANIIGGCCGTTPAHIAAIASAVAAAK' A
#
# COMPACT_ATOMS: atom_id res chain seq x y z
N PRO A 1 6.56 -16.69 6.67
CA PRO A 1 6.46 -15.64 5.65
C PRO A 1 5.68 -14.45 6.23
N ILE A 2 6.16 -13.23 6.01
CA ILE A 2 5.51 -11.99 6.49
C ILE A 2 4.68 -11.39 5.35
N LEU A 3 3.40 -11.12 5.63
CA LEU A 3 2.47 -10.49 4.69
C LEU A 3 2.03 -9.12 5.23
N VAL A 4 2.10 -8.10 4.37
CA VAL A 4 1.65 -6.74 4.67
C VAL A 4 0.52 -6.37 3.72
N HIS A 5 -0.59 -5.92 4.28
CA HIS A 5 -1.82 -5.60 3.56
C HIS A 5 -2.41 -4.31 4.14
N ALA A 6 -1.85 -3.18 3.72
CA ALA A 6 -2.22 -1.87 4.26
C ALA A 6 -3.45 -1.29 3.56
N ASN A 7 -4.24 -0.49 4.28
CA ASN A 7 -5.24 0.39 3.66
C ASN A 7 -4.54 1.49 2.83
N ALA A 8 -5.26 2.14 1.91
CA ALA A 8 -4.77 3.35 1.22
C ALA A 8 -4.82 4.58 2.16
N GLY A 9 -4.02 4.53 3.21
CA GLY A 9 -3.95 5.55 4.26
C GLY A 9 -4.90 5.29 5.42
N LEU A 10 -4.79 6.16 6.43
CA LEU A 10 -5.69 6.13 7.58
C LEU A 10 -7.09 6.56 7.11
N PRO A 11 -8.16 5.79 7.39
CA PRO A 11 -9.51 6.17 7.00
C PRO A 11 -9.92 7.50 7.61
N VAL A 12 -10.44 8.38 6.77
CA VAL A 12 -11.01 9.67 7.14
C VAL A 12 -12.52 9.57 6.96
N HIS A 13 -13.25 9.60 8.07
CA HIS A 13 -14.70 9.55 8.06
C HIS A 13 -15.31 10.89 7.64
N ARG A 14 -16.10 10.92 6.57
CA ARG A 14 -16.85 12.09 6.11
C ARG A 14 -18.23 11.66 5.64
N ASP A 15 -19.26 12.36 6.10
CA ASP A 15 -20.65 12.15 5.69
C ASP A 15 -21.14 10.69 5.78
N GLY A 16 -20.68 9.95 6.79
CA GLY A 16 -21.06 8.54 6.99
C GLY A 16 -20.26 7.53 6.18
N VAL A 17 -19.22 7.97 5.45
CA VAL A 17 -18.37 7.12 4.59
C VAL A 17 -16.91 7.28 4.96
N ASP A 18 -16.17 6.18 4.96
CA ASP A 18 -14.71 6.19 5.16
C ASP A 18 -13.99 6.44 3.84
N HIS A 19 -13.14 7.46 3.81
CA HIS A 19 -12.29 7.81 2.68
C HIS A 19 -10.83 7.46 2.97
N PHE A 20 -10.14 6.94 1.97
CA PHE A 20 -8.76 6.49 2.06
C PHE A 20 -7.88 7.44 1.22
N PRO A 21 -7.07 8.30 1.87
CA PRO A 21 -6.46 9.44 1.19
C PRO A 21 -5.12 9.15 0.49
N ASP A 22 -4.45 8.05 0.81
CA ASP A 22 -3.12 7.79 0.23
C ASP A 22 -3.24 7.46 -1.25
N THR A 23 -2.33 8.01 -2.04
CA THR A 23 -2.26 7.72 -3.47
C THR A 23 -1.45 6.45 -3.75
N PRO A 24 -1.51 5.89 -4.97
CA PRO A 24 -0.62 4.80 -5.38
C PRO A 24 0.86 5.06 -5.11
N GLU A 25 1.32 6.28 -5.38
CA GLU A 25 2.71 6.71 -5.18
C GLU A 25 3.07 6.73 -3.70
N MET A 26 2.22 7.32 -2.85
CA MET A 26 2.43 7.36 -1.40
C MET A 26 2.56 5.97 -0.79
N MET A 27 1.73 5.02 -1.22
CA MET A 27 1.83 3.63 -0.76
C MET A 27 3.10 2.93 -1.30
N ALA A 28 3.47 3.19 -2.55
CA ALA A 28 4.65 2.60 -3.17
C ALA A 28 5.96 3.06 -2.52
N ASP A 29 6.03 4.32 -2.08
CA ASP A 29 7.22 4.89 -1.41
C ASP A 29 7.56 4.17 -0.09
N LEU A 30 6.60 3.48 0.53
CA LEU A 30 6.80 2.71 1.76
C LEU A 30 7.35 1.30 1.50
N VAL A 31 7.26 0.79 0.27
CA VAL A 31 7.64 -0.60 -0.07
C VAL A 31 9.09 -0.94 0.29
N PRO A 32 10.11 -0.11 0.04
CA PRO A 32 11.49 -0.43 0.40
C PRO A 32 11.67 -0.71 1.89
N ALA A 33 11.05 0.11 2.75
CA ALA A 33 11.11 -0.08 4.20
C ALA A 33 10.40 -1.37 4.66
N LEU A 34 9.29 -1.74 3.99
CA LEU A 34 8.60 -3.01 4.27
C LEU A 34 9.46 -4.22 3.89
N ILE A 35 10.16 -4.15 2.75
CA ILE A 35 11.09 -5.20 2.32
C ILE A 35 12.25 -5.33 3.32
N GLU A 36 12.85 -4.22 3.74
CA GLU A 36 13.92 -4.21 4.75
C GLU A 36 13.46 -4.79 6.08
N ALA A 37 12.21 -4.53 6.47
CA ALA A 37 11.58 -5.11 7.66
C ALA A 37 11.24 -6.60 7.53
N GLY A 38 11.47 -7.23 6.37
CA GLY A 38 11.30 -8.66 6.14
C GLY A 38 9.98 -9.08 5.50
N ALA A 39 9.20 -8.15 4.92
CA ALA A 39 7.98 -8.50 4.19
C ALA A 39 8.28 -9.41 2.99
N ASN A 40 7.53 -10.51 2.86
CA ASN A 40 7.64 -11.44 1.75
C ASN A 40 6.50 -11.28 0.74
N ILE A 41 5.36 -10.76 1.19
CA ILE A 41 4.17 -10.51 0.36
C ILE A 41 3.62 -9.14 0.73
N ILE A 42 3.46 -8.26 -0.26
CA ILE A 42 2.94 -6.90 -0.09
C ILE A 42 1.73 -6.72 -1.00
N GLY A 43 0.62 -6.24 -0.43
CA GLY A 43 -0.61 -5.94 -1.16
C GLY A 43 -1.40 -4.83 -0.47
N GLY A 44 -2.70 -4.73 -0.79
CA GLY A 44 -3.55 -3.62 -0.37
C GLY A 44 -4.92 -4.04 0.12
N CYS A 45 -5.42 -3.38 1.16
CA CYS A 45 -6.72 -3.58 1.81
C CYS A 45 -7.75 -2.52 1.39
N CYS A 46 -8.48 -1.94 2.34
CA CYS A 46 -9.50 -0.93 2.07
C CYS A 46 -8.91 0.32 1.39
N GLY A 47 -9.64 0.86 0.41
CA GLY A 47 -9.22 2.02 -0.37
C GLY A 47 -8.19 1.73 -1.46
N THR A 48 -7.52 0.57 -1.43
CA THR A 48 -6.57 0.22 -2.48
C THR A 48 -7.29 -0.12 -3.79
N THR A 49 -6.63 0.17 -4.90
CA THR A 49 -7.16 0.02 -6.27
C THR A 49 -6.12 -0.68 -7.14
N PRO A 50 -6.47 -1.11 -8.38
CA PRO A 50 -5.48 -1.65 -9.30
C PRO A 50 -4.27 -0.73 -9.54
N ALA A 51 -4.46 0.59 -9.49
CA ALA A 51 -3.37 1.55 -9.59
C ALA A 51 -2.39 1.47 -8.41
N HIS A 52 -2.89 1.29 -7.18
CA HIS A 52 -2.05 1.07 -5.99
C HIS A 52 -1.23 -0.21 -6.12
N ILE A 53 -1.89 -1.31 -6.54
CA ILE A 53 -1.20 -2.60 -6.71
C ILE A 53 -0.13 -2.51 -7.80
N ALA A 54 -0.39 -1.81 -8.91
CA ALA A 54 0.60 -1.58 -9.95
C ALA A 54 1.82 -0.80 -9.43
N ALA A 55 1.60 0.29 -8.68
CA ALA A 55 2.68 1.09 -8.11
C ALA A 55 3.51 0.28 -7.08
N ILE A 56 2.85 -0.48 -6.20
CA ILE A 56 3.51 -1.39 -5.26
C ILE A 56 4.34 -2.44 -6.02
N ALA A 57 3.79 -3.05 -7.08
CA ALA A 57 4.50 -4.05 -7.87
C ALA A 57 5.74 -3.46 -8.56
N SER A 58 5.64 -2.24 -9.11
CA SER A 58 6.78 -1.51 -9.67
C SER A 58 7.86 -1.22 -8.61
N ALA A 59 7.48 -0.79 -7.41
CA ALA A 59 8.42 -0.56 -6.32
C ALA A 59 9.12 -1.85 -5.84
N VAL A 60 8.37 -2.96 -5.73
CA VAL A 60 8.95 -4.29 -5.43
C VAL A 60 9.94 -4.72 -6.51
N ALA A 61 9.63 -4.48 -7.78
CA ALA A 61 10.51 -4.83 -8.89
C ALA A 61 11.80 -3.99 -8.91
N ALA A 62 11.72 -2.72 -8.51
CA ALA A 62 12.88 -1.81 -8.45
C ALA A 62 13.80 -2.09 -7.25
N ALA A 63 13.30 -2.74 -6.20
CA ALA A 63 14.07 -3.09 -4.99
C ALA A 63 14.79 -4.45 -5.07
N LYS A 64 14.64 -5.19 -6.19
CA LYS A 64 15.39 -6.41 -6.49
C LYS A 64 16.65 -6.10 -7.28
#